data_AF-A0A517X1W0-F1
#
_entry.id   AF-A0A517X1W0-F1
#
_cell.length_a   1.000
_cell.length_b   1.000
_cell.length_c   1.000
_cell.angle_alpha   90.00
_cell.angle_beta   90.00
_cell.angle_gamma   90.00
#
_symmetry.space_group_name_H-M   'P 1'
#
loop_
_entity.id
_entity.type
_entity.pdbx_description
1 polymer ?
#
loop_
_entity_poly.entity_id
_entity_poly.type
_entity_poly.pdbx_seq_one_letter_code
_entity_poly.pdbx_strand_id
1 'polypeptide(L)'
;MRLSQIISAVLFYSILSGCAGEEDPIEARLKEVGYTPDKIVSELELRITNLKKMPAREKRSQEGAKKDGTRNDGPGGNPFTFESIIDDIKHKINQLQERSGDDVNVLDQVKQKIEEGKLDSDTRQRVLSALQ
;
A
#
# COMPACT_ATOMS: atom_id res chain seq x y z
N MET A 1 -15.39 21.53 67.10
CA MET A 1 -15.17 20.45 66.12
C MET A 1 -13.74 20.56 65.63
N ARG A 2 -12.93 19.51 65.82
CA ARG A 2 -11.60 19.36 65.20
C ARG A 2 -11.80 18.94 63.75
N LEU A 3 -10.92 19.38 62.86
CA LEU A 3 -10.19 18.62 61.82
C LEU A 3 -9.59 19.68 60.86
N SER A 4 -8.26 19.79 60.82
CA SER A 4 -7.41 19.22 59.75
C SER A 4 -7.43 20.10 58.49
N GLN A 5 -6.34 20.49 57.83
CA GLN A 5 -4.94 20.10 57.85
C GLN A 5 -4.19 21.07 56.89
N ILE A 6 -2.96 21.45 57.24
CA ILE A 6 -1.77 21.53 56.37
C ILE A 6 -1.83 22.57 55.22
N ILE A 7 -1.25 23.78 55.37
CA ILE A 7 0.17 24.16 55.17
C ILE A 7 0.71 23.84 53.76
N SER A 8 1.02 24.92 53.05
CA SER A 8 2.12 25.13 52.09
C SER A 8 2.65 23.97 51.26
N ALA A 9 2.75 24.26 49.95
CA ALA A 9 4.00 24.27 49.19
C ALA A 9 3.88 23.53 47.85
N VAL A 10 4.59 24.10 46.87
CA VAL A 10 4.96 23.55 45.56
C VAL A 10 3.81 23.61 44.53
N LEU A 11 3.68 24.57 43.62
CA LEU A 11 4.63 25.46 42.93
C LEU A 11 5.99 24.81 42.65
N PHE A 12 5.96 23.77 41.80
CA PHE A 12 6.98 23.35 40.84
C PHE A 12 6.68 21.89 40.45
N TYR A 13 5.95 21.68 39.35
CA TYR A 13 6.14 20.47 38.54
C TYR A 13 6.02 20.83 37.06
N SER A 14 7.19 20.87 36.43
CA SER A 14 7.48 20.54 35.02
C SER A 14 7.00 21.50 33.91
N ILE A 15 7.80 22.54 33.68
CA ILE A 15 8.35 22.76 32.33
C ILE A 15 9.25 21.56 32.02
N LEU A 16 8.88 20.73 31.05
CA LEU A 16 9.83 19.90 30.29
C LEU A 16 9.12 19.35 29.05
N SER A 17 9.46 20.00 27.93
CA SER A 17 9.79 19.36 26.65
C SER A 17 8.80 18.36 26.07
N GLY A 18 7.99 18.87 25.13
CA GLY A 18 7.13 18.04 24.31
C GLY A 18 6.72 18.67 22.97
N CYS A 19 7.52 19.58 22.39
CA CYS A 19 7.53 19.72 20.93
C CYS A 19 8.21 18.48 20.34
N ALA A 20 7.62 17.31 20.57
CA ALA A 20 8.06 16.05 20.04
C ALA A 20 7.28 15.79 18.76
N GLY A 21 7.93 16.08 17.62
CA GLY A 21 7.44 15.69 16.30
C GLY A 21 6.73 16.81 15.54
N GLU A 22 7.39 17.95 15.35
CA GLU A 22 7.21 18.62 14.05
C GLU A 22 7.82 17.67 13.02
N GLU A 23 6.96 16.84 12.43
CA GLU A 23 7.27 16.01 11.27
C GLU A 23 7.95 16.92 10.24
N ASP A 24 9.14 16.55 9.77
CA ASP A 24 9.88 17.37 8.81
C ASP A 24 8.92 17.67 7.63
N PRO A 25 8.70 18.95 7.25
CA PRO A 25 7.79 19.29 6.17
C PRO A 25 8.12 18.59 4.85
N ILE A 26 9.37 18.14 4.67
CA ILE A 26 9.78 17.26 3.57
C ILE A 26 9.28 15.84 3.79
N GLU A 27 9.40 15.26 4.99
CA GLU A 27 8.85 13.93 5.32
C GLU A 27 7.32 13.89 5.22
N ALA A 28 6.63 14.92 5.71
CA ALA A 28 5.18 15.07 5.56
C ALA A 28 4.78 15.14 4.08
N ARG A 29 5.53 15.90 3.26
CA ARG A 29 5.33 15.94 1.80
C ARG A 29 5.67 14.63 1.10
N LEU A 30 6.71 13.92 1.54
CA LEU A 30 7.10 12.62 1.00
C LEU A 30 6.07 11.53 1.35
N LYS A 31 5.42 11.61 2.54
CA LYS A 31 4.25 10.78 2.88
C LYS A 31 3.05 11.11 2.00
N GLU A 32 2.83 12.40 1.68
CA GLU A 32 1.76 12.85 0.79
C GLU A 32 1.95 12.34 -0.66
N VAL A 33 3.19 12.27 -1.12
CA VAL A 33 3.58 11.77 -2.46
C VAL A 33 3.75 10.25 -2.50
N GLY A 34 3.89 9.60 -1.34
CA GLY A 34 4.04 8.15 -1.21
C GLY A 34 2.81 7.34 -1.61
N TYR A 35 3.04 6.04 -1.85
CA TYR A 35 1.96 5.07 -1.96
C TYR A 35 1.26 4.95 -0.59
N THR A 36 -0.07 4.97 -0.61
CA THR A 36 -0.93 4.63 0.54
C THR A 36 -1.69 3.36 0.20
N PRO A 37 -2.24 2.61 1.18
CA PRO A 37 -3.06 1.43 0.88
C PRO A 37 -4.21 1.73 -0.10
N ASP A 38 -4.87 2.88 0.04
CA ASP A 38 -5.96 3.31 -0.86
C ASP A 38 -5.51 3.52 -2.31
N LYS A 39 -4.38 4.20 -2.52
CA LYS A 39 -3.77 4.40 -3.85
C LYS A 39 -3.36 3.06 -4.48
N ILE A 40 -2.78 2.14 -3.70
CA ILE A 40 -2.39 0.80 -4.17
C ILE A 40 -3.62 0.04 -4.67
N VAL A 41 -4.70 0.01 -3.87
CA VAL A 41 -5.95 -0.66 -4.27
C VAL A 41 -6.58 0.01 -5.49
N SER A 42 -6.63 1.33 -5.52
CA SER A 42 -7.20 2.07 -6.67
C SER A 42 -6.45 1.76 -7.97
N GLU A 43 -5.11 1.68 -7.92
CA GLU A 43 -4.30 1.32 -9.08
C GLU A 43 -4.54 -0.13 -9.52
N LEU A 44 -4.57 -1.07 -8.57
CA LEU A 44 -4.86 -2.49 -8.81
C LEU A 44 -6.22 -2.66 -9.49
N GLU A 45 -7.27 -2.05 -8.94
CA GLU A 45 -8.62 -2.13 -9.47
C GLU A 45 -8.70 -1.60 -10.92
N LEU A 46 -8.06 -0.46 -11.17
CA LEU A 46 -8.01 0.15 -12.49
C LEU A 46 -7.32 -0.78 -13.49
N ARG A 47 -6.14 -1.30 -13.16
CA ARG A 47 -5.34 -2.14 -14.06
C ARG A 47 -6.01 -3.48 -14.34
N ILE A 48 -6.60 -4.12 -13.33
CA ILE A 48 -7.36 -5.37 -13.49
C ILE A 48 -8.62 -5.14 -14.34
N THR A 49 -9.34 -4.04 -14.11
CA THR A 49 -10.52 -3.68 -14.90
C THR A 49 -10.14 -3.43 -16.37
N ASN A 50 -9.03 -2.74 -16.61
CA ASN A 50 -8.55 -2.47 -17.96
C ASN A 50 -8.10 -3.75 -18.66
N LEU A 51 -7.42 -4.66 -17.95
CA LEU A 51 -7.04 -5.98 -18.49
C LEU A 51 -8.27 -6.78 -18.97
N LYS A 52 -9.38 -6.73 -18.23
CA LYS A 52 -10.64 -7.35 -18.66
C LYS A 52 -11.17 -6.75 -19.96
N LYS A 53 -11.14 -5.43 -20.08
CA LYS A 53 -11.64 -4.67 -21.24
C LYS A 53 -10.75 -4.79 -22.50
N MET A 54 -9.50 -5.22 -22.37
CA MET A 54 -8.62 -5.39 -23.52
C MET A 54 -9.19 -6.44 -24.51
N PRO A 55 -9.25 -6.13 -25.82
CA PRO A 55 -9.77 -7.03 -26.83
C PRO A 55 -8.91 -8.31 -26.95
N ALA A 56 -9.55 -9.45 -27.21
CA ALA A 56 -8.88 -10.75 -27.29
C ALA A 56 -7.76 -10.83 -28.35
N ARG A 57 -7.79 -9.95 -29.36
CA ARG A 57 -6.74 -9.84 -30.39
C ARG A 57 -5.43 -9.26 -29.84
N GLU A 58 -5.51 -8.34 -28.88
CA GLU A 58 -4.34 -7.80 -28.16
C GLU A 58 -3.89 -8.76 -27.04
N LYS A 59 -4.82 -9.55 -26.48
CA LYS A 59 -4.49 -10.63 -25.52
C LYS A 59 -3.68 -11.76 -26.20
N ARG A 60 -4.06 -12.18 -27.41
CA ARG A 60 -3.39 -13.27 -28.16
C ARG A 60 -2.06 -12.88 -28.81
N SER A 61 -1.86 -11.63 -29.24
CA SER A 61 -0.53 -11.20 -29.70
C SER A 61 0.50 -11.13 -28.55
N GLN A 62 0.05 -11.25 -27.30
CA GLN A 62 0.86 -11.17 -26.09
C GLN A 62 1.10 -12.54 -25.42
N GLU A 63 0.16 -13.49 -25.49
CA GLU A 63 0.41 -14.90 -25.12
C GLU A 63 1.16 -15.69 -26.21
N GLY A 64 1.07 -15.24 -27.47
CA GLY A 64 1.64 -15.91 -28.64
C GLY A 64 2.98 -15.35 -29.14
N ALA A 65 3.64 -14.45 -28.40
CA ALA A 65 5.02 -14.05 -28.68
C ALA A 65 5.92 -15.24 -28.38
N LYS A 66 6.09 -16.09 -29.41
CA LYS A 66 7.03 -17.21 -29.40
C LYS A 66 8.38 -16.72 -28.90
N LYS A 67 8.96 -17.51 -28.00
CA LYS A 67 10.40 -17.61 -27.74
C LYS A 67 11.12 -17.76 -29.08
N ASP A 68 11.43 -16.67 -29.73
CA ASP A 68 12.34 -16.64 -30.86
C ASP A 68 13.28 -15.46 -30.63
N GLY A 69 14.51 -15.82 -30.25
CA GLY A 69 15.74 -15.07 -30.44
C GLY A 69 15.72 -13.55 -30.21
N THR A 70 16.42 -13.15 -29.15
CA THR A 70 17.40 -12.07 -29.24
C THR A 70 16.85 -10.64 -29.31
N ARG A 71 15.86 -10.32 -28.46
CA ARG A 71 15.77 -8.97 -27.90
C ARG A 71 15.69 -9.11 -26.39
N ASN A 72 16.62 -8.46 -25.69
CA ASN A 72 16.52 -8.25 -24.26
C ASN A 72 15.20 -7.51 -24.00
N ASP A 73 14.12 -8.25 -23.75
CA ASP A 73 13.06 -7.75 -22.91
C ASP A 73 13.76 -7.41 -21.61
N GLY A 74 13.77 -6.12 -21.23
CA GLY A 74 14.34 -5.68 -19.97
C GLY A 74 13.78 -6.51 -18.80
N PRO A 75 14.33 -6.37 -17.59
CA PRO A 75 14.03 -7.26 -16.46
C PRO A 75 12.56 -7.35 -16.01
N GLY A 76 11.63 -6.63 -16.65
CA GLY A 76 10.19 -6.80 -16.46
C GLY A 76 9.55 -7.33 -17.74
N GLY A 77 8.92 -8.51 -17.67
CA GLY A 77 8.05 -9.04 -18.72
C GLY A 77 6.85 -8.13 -19.03
N ASN A 78 5.86 -8.62 -19.78
CA ASN A 78 4.71 -7.81 -20.18
C ASN A 78 3.97 -7.18 -18.97
N PRO A 79 3.99 -5.84 -18.79
CA PRO A 79 3.45 -5.17 -17.61
C PRO A 79 1.90 -5.18 -17.55
N PHE A 80 1.26 -5.68 -18.60
CA PHE A 80 -0.19 -5.77 -18.75
C PHE A 80 -0.73 -7.20 -18.56
N THR A 81 0.02 -8.07 -17.89
CA THR A 81 -0.48 -9.39 -17.46
C THR A 81 -1.04 -9.32 -16.03
N PHE A 82 -1.90 -10.27 -15.66
CA PHE A 82 -2.41 -10.35 -14.29
C PHE A 82 -1.25 -10.53 -13.30
N GLU A 83 -0.31 -11.40 -13.64
CA GLU A 83 0.85 -11.76 -12.83
C GLU A 83 1.76 -10.54 -12.63
N SER A 84 2.10 -9.81 -13.70
CA SER A 84 2.93 -8.60 -13.58
C SER A 84 2.23 -7.46 -12.83
N ILE A 85 0.89 -7.38 -12.88
CA ILE A 85 0.14 -6.44 -12.03
C ILE A 85 0.27 -6.85 -10.55
N ILE A 86 0.09 -8.14 -10.22
CA ILE A 86 0.20 -8.62 -8.84
C ILE A 86 1.62 -8.43 -8.30
N ASP A 87 2.66 -8.76 -9.07
CA ASP A 87 4.06 -8.62 -8.63
C ASP A 87 4.41 -7.16 -8.33
N ASP A 88 3.98 -6.22 -9.18
CA ASP A 88 4.16 -4.78 -8.96
C ASP A 88 3.42 -4.30 -7.70
N ILE A 89 2.21 -4.80 -7.46
CA ILE A 89 1.43 -4.47 -6.26
C ILE A 89 2.09 -5.04 -5.00
N LYS A 90 2.60 -6.29 -5.03
CA LYS A 90 3.39 -6.86 -3.93
C LYS A 90 4.63 -6.04 -3.64
N HIS A 91 5.34 -5.60 -4.68
CA HIS A 91 6.51 -4.74 -4.52
C HIS A 91 6.15 -3.42 -3.82
N LYS A 92 5.07 -2.76 -4.23
CA LYS A 92 4.58 -1.52 -3.60
C LYS A 92 4.13 -1.72 -2.15
N ILE A 93 3.47 -2.84 -1.84
CA ILE A 93 3.11 -3.21 -0.46
C ILE A 93 4.36 -3.37 0.39
N ASN A 94 5.37 -4.09 -0.09
CA ASN A 94 6.62 -4.30 0.64
C ASN A 94 7.36 -2.98 0.87
N GLN A 95 7.47 -2.12 -0.14
CA GLN A 95 8.07 -0.79 0.01
C GLN A 95 7.33 0.07 1.04
N LEU A 96 5.99 -0.03 1.10
CA LEU A 96 5.20 0.71 2.07
C LEU A 96 5.32 0.10 3.47
N GLN A 97 5.41 -1.23 3.58
CA GLN A 97 5.65 -1.96 4.83
C GLN A 97 7.00 -1.55 5.44
N GLU A 98 8.07 -1.55 4.64
CA GLU A 98 9.42 -1.12 5.06
C GLU A 98 9.44 0.32 5.59
N ARG A 99 8.61 1.20 5.02
CA ARG A 99 8.51 2.62 5.46
C ARG A 99 7.61 2.81 6.68
N SER A 100 6.61 1.95 6.85
CA SER A 100 5.61 2.08 7.93
C SER A 100 6.10 1.48 9.26
N GLY A 101 7.09 0.59 9.20
CA GLY A 101 7.61 -0.14 10.36
C GLY A 101 6.77 -1.37 10.70
N ASP A 102 7.27 -2.17 11.64
CA ASP A 102 6.71 -3.50 11.96
C ASP A 102 5.34 -3.45 12.66
N ASP A 103 4.98 -2.31 13.25
CA ASP A 103 3.72 -2.12 13.99
C ASP A 103 2.49 -1.97 13.08
N VAL A 104 2.69 -1.76 11.77
CA VAL A 104 1.61 -1.55 10.79
C VAL A 104 1.58 -2.70 9.80
N ASN A 105 0.52 -3.50 9.78
CA ASN A 105 0.35 -4.53 8.75
C ASN A 105 -0.29 -3.93 7.49
N VAL A 106 0.55 -3.51 6.54
CA VAL A 106 0.11 -2.89 5.29
C VAL A 106 -0.62 -3.89 4.40
N LEU A 107 -0.17 -5.15 4.38
CA LEU A 107 -0.80 -6.20 3.56
C LEU A 107 -2.25 -6.43 3.98
N ASP A 108 -2.53 -6.50 5.29
CA ASP A 108 -3.89 -6.69 5.80
C ASP A 108 -4.78 -5.49 5.50
N GLN A 109 -4.27 -4.26 5.63
CA GLN A 109 -5.02 -3.06 5.24
C GLN A 109 -5.38 -3.06 3.75
N VAL A 110 -4.45 -3.48 2.89
CA VAL A 110 -4.69 -3.60 1.45
C VAL A 110 -5.71 -4.70 1.16
N LYS A 111 -5.61 -5.87 1.80
CA LYS A 111 -6.57 -6.97 1.65
C LYS A 111 -7.98 -6.56 2.06
N GLN A 112 -8.13 -5.93 3.23
CA GLN A 112 -9.43 -5.42 3.70
C GLN A 112 -10.03 -4.43 2.69
N LYS A 113 -9.24 -3.50 2.17
CA LYS A 113 -9.70 -2.53 1.16
C LYS A 113 -10.08 -3.18 -0.16
N ILE A 114 -9.41 -4.27 -0.56
CA ILE A 114 -9.82 -5.08 -1.73
C ILE A 114 -11.15 -5.79 -1.47
N GLU A 115 -11.38 -6.26 -0.25
CA GLU A 115 -12.65 -6.88 0.14
C GLU A 115 -13.83 -5.90 0.09
N GLU A 116 -13.60 -4.66 0.49
CA GLU A 116 -14.58 -3.56 0.45
C GLU A 116 -14.67 -2.86 -0.93
N GLY A 117 -13.80 -3.25 -1.86
CA GLY A 117 -13.60 -2.60 -3.14
C GLY A 117 -14.63 -2.92 -4.23
N LYS A 118 -14.30 -2.47 -5.45
CA LYS A 118 -15.16 -2.48 -6.64
C LYS A 118 -15.02 -3.72 -7.51
N LEU A 119 -14.03 -4.58 -7.23
CA LEU A 119 -13.86 -5.83 -7.97
C LEU A 119 -15.04 -6.77 -7.74
N ASP A 120 -15.49 -7.43 -8.80
CA ASP A 120 -16.43 -8.55 -8.72
C ASP A 120 -15.86 -9.71 -7.88
N SER A 121 -16.76 -10.53 -7.33
CA SER A 121 -16.42 -11.59 -6.37
C SER A 121 -15.31 -12.52 -6.87
N ASP A 122 -15.41 -13.02 -8.10
CA ASP A 122 -14.45 -13.98 -8.66
C ASP A 122 -13.06 -13.34 -8.80
N THR A 123 -13.01 -12.11 -9.28
CA THR A 123 -11.75 -11.38 -9.49
C THR A 123 -11.12 -10.98 -8.18
N ARG A 124 -11.93 -10.52 -7.22
CA ARG A 124 -11.50 -10.21 -5.87
C ARG A 124 -10.87 -11.43 -5.22
N GLN A 125 -11.53 -12.58 -5.26
CA GLN A 125 -10.99 -13.82 -4.70
C GLN A 125 -9.67 -14.20 -5.37
N ARG A 126 -9.59 -14.14 -6.71
CA ARG A 126 -8.36 -14.42 -7.45
C ARG A 126 -7.21 -13.50 -7.03
N VAL A 127 -7.49 -12.20 -6.88
CA VAL A 127 -6.50 -11.20 -6.44
C VAL A 127 -6.06 -11.46 -5.00
N LEU A 128 -6.99 -11.69 -4.07
CA LEU A 128 -6.68 -11.96 -2.66
C LEU A 128 -5.83 -13.22 -2.50
N SER A 129 -6.13 -14.29 -3.25
CA SER A 129 -5.31 -15.50 -3.28
C SER A 129 -3.92 -15.25 -3.87
N ALA A 130 -3.80 -14.42 -4.91
CA ALA A 130 -2.52 -14.11 -5.52
C ALA A 130 -1.63 -13.21 -4.65
N LEU A 131 -2.22 -12.44 -3.73
CA LEU A 131 -1.53 -11.60 -2.74
C LEU A 131 -1.07 -12.35 -1.48
N GLN A 132 -1.43 -13.63 -1.33
CA GLN A 132 -0.83 -14.52 -0.32
C GLN A 132 0.64 -14.79 -0.64
#